data_AF-A0A0Q4IUH4-F1
#
_entry.id   AF-A0A0Q4IUH4-F1
#
_cell.length_a   1.000
_cell.length_b   1.000
_cell.length_c   1.000
_cell.angle_alpha   90.00
_cell.angle_beta   90.00
_cell.angle_gamma   90.00
#
_symmetry.space_group_name_H-M   'P 1'
#
loop_
_entity.id
_entity.type
_entity.pdbx_description
1 polymer ?
#
loop_
_entity_poly.entity_id
_entity_poly.type
_entity_poly.pdbx_seq_one_letter_code
_entity_poly.pdbx_strand_id
1 'polypeptide(L)'
;MGLIVAALLLALVLLYLFTSIKIVHQGYQYTIEHFGRFTTVARPGFNFYPAFFYRVGRKVNMMEQVIDIPGQEIITKDNAMISTDGVVFFQVLDSAKAAYEVSDLYQALLQLTTTNLRTVMGSMDLDETLSKRDEINARLLNVVDHATTPWGVKITRVEIKDIRPPADIVNAMGRQMKAEREKRANILDAEGSRASEILRAEGQKQARILESEGRKESAFRDAEARERAAVAEASATRAVSQAIEEGGAQAINYFIAQKYVEAIGKFATSPNAKTILFPVEATQLMGTLGGIGELAKDALRDATASPPAKPEPRKGPFELPKS
;
A
#
# COMPACT_ATOMS: atom_id res chain seq x y z
N MET A 1 36.76 -40.91 78.84
CA MET A 1 37.44 -41.36 77.60
C MET A 1 36.47 -41.92 76.57
N GLY A 2 35.66 -42.96 76.87
CA GLY A 2 34.75 -43.57 75.89
C GLY A 2 33.75 -42.60 75.22
N LEU A 3 33.12 -41.71 75.99
CA LEU A 3 32.20 -40.69 75.45
C LEU A 3 32.88 -39.69 74.49
N ILE A 4 34.14 -39.30 74.79
CA ILE A 4 34.90 -38.36 73.97
C ILE A 4 35.29 -39.04 72.65
N VAL A 5 35.74 -40.30 72.70
CA VAL A 5 36.08 -41.09 71.51
C VAL A 5 34.84 -41.34 70.65
N ALA A 6 33.70 -41.67 71.26
CA ALA A 6 32.44 -41.86 70.55
C ALA A 6 31.95 -40.56 69.87
N ALA A 7 32.03 -39.42 70.56
CA ALA A 7 31.67 -38.11 70.00
C ALA A 7 32.57 -37.74 68.81
N LEU A 8 33.87 -38.05 68.89
CA LEU A 8 34.84 -37.73 67.84
C LEU A 8 34.63 -38.63 66.60
N LEU A 9 34.34 -39.91 66.79
CA LEU A 9 33.93 -40.82 65.71
C LEU A 9 32.63 -40.36 65.04
N LEU A 10 31.62 -39.98 65.84
CA LEU A 10 30.36 -39.47 65.30
C LEU A 10 30.57 -38.19 64.47
N ALA A 11 31.38 -37.26 64.97
CA ALA A 11 31.73 -36.04 64.24
C ALA A 11 32.46 -36.35 62.92
N LEU A 12 33.36 -37.33 62.91
CA LEU A 12 34.09 -37.74 61.72
C LEU A 12 33.16 -38.39 60.68
N VAL A 13 32.23 -39.23 61.11
CA VAL A 13 31.20 -39.83 60.24
C VAL A 13 30.29 -38.76 59.65
N LEU A 14 29.83 -37.80 60.46
CA LEU A 14 29.01 -36.69 59.99
C LEU A 14 29.78 -35.83 58.97
N LEU A 15 31.03 -35.49 59.25
CA LEU A 15 31.88 -34.72 58.33
C LEU A 15 32.11 -35.46 57.01
N TYR A 16 32.31 -36.78 57.05
CA TYR A 16 32.41 -37.63 55.86
C TYR A 16 31.11 -37.61 55.03
N LEU A 17 29.95 -37.72 55.67
CA LEU A 17 28.65 -37.64 55.00
C LEU A 17 28.44 -36.26 54.35
N PHE A 18 28.69 -35.18 55.10
CA PHE A 18 28.55 -33.82 54.57
C PHE A 18 29.48 -33.52 53.39
N THR A 19 30.73 -34.00 53.43
CA THR A 19 31.68 -33.82 52.32
C THR A 19 31.37 -34.70 51.10
N SER A 20 30.68 -35.83 51.29
CA SER A 20 30.25 -36.73 50.22
C SER A 20 29.03 -36.19 49.45
N ILE A 21 28.25 -35.31 50.06
CA ILE A 21 27.11 -34.65 49.40
C ILE A 21 27.63 -33.56 48.46
N LYS A 22 27.27 -33.64 47.18
CA LYS A 22 27.56 -32.64 46.14
C LYS A 22 26.23 -32.10 45.59
N ILE A 23 25.97 -30.83 45.87
CA ILE A 23 24.78 -30.14 45.35
C ILE A 23 25.18 -29.45 44.05
N VAL A 24 24.46 -29.78 42.97
CA VAL A 24 24.65 -29.17 41.65
C VAL A 24 23.51 -28.19 41.39
N HIS A 25 23.86 -26.96 41.02
CA HIS A 25 22.88 -25.92 40.71
C HIS A 25 22.16 -26.23 39.39
N GLN A 26 20.91 -25.79 39.28
CA GLN A 26 20.15 -25.85 38.03
C GLN A 26 20.93 -25.13 36.90
N GLY A 27 20.90 -25.70 35.69
CA GLY A 27 21.62 -25.16 34.54
C GLY A 27 23.10 -25.55 34.48
N TYR A 28 23.65 -26.22 35.51
CA TYR A 28 25.01 -26.73 35.51
C TYR A 28 25.06 -28.26 35.53
N GLN A 29 26.12 -28.81 34.98
CA GLN A 29 26.50 -30.21 35.13
C GLN A 29 27.95 -30.29 35.56
N TYR A 30 28.23 -31.12 36.56
CA TYR A 30 29.58 -31.27 37.11
C TYR A 30 30.14 -32.63 36.68
N THR A 31 31.33 -32.64 36.09
CA THR A 31 31.99 -33.91 35.79
C THR A 31 32.57 -34.49 37.07
N ILE A 32 32.42 -35.81 37.25
CA ILE A 32 32.90 -36.53 38.42
C ILE A 32 34.07 -37.42 37.99
N GLU A 33 35.17 -37.26 38.68
CA GLU A 33 36.43 -37.95 38.43
C GLU A 33 36.73 -38.90 39.58
N HIS A 34 37.19 -40.10 39.26
CA HIS A 34 37.73 -41.06 40.20
C HIS A 34 39.25 -41.12 40.01
N PHE A 35 40.01 -40.63 40.99
CA PHE A 35 41.47 -40.46 40.88
C PHE A 35 41.94 -39.80 39.57
N GLY A 36 41.20 -38.81 39.07
CA GLY A 36 41.50 -38.08 37.83
C GLY A 36 40.96 -38.72 36.55
N ARG A 37 40.36 -39.91 36.61
CA ARG A 37 39.64 -40.51 35.48
C ARG A 37 38.17 -40.11 35.49
N PHE A 38 37.68 -39.55 34.38
CA PHE A 38 36.26 -39.28 34.21
C PHE A 38 35.42 -40.55 34.39
N THR A 39 34.38 -40.48 35.21
CA THR A 39 33.49 -41.62 35.51
C THR A 39 32.04 -41.32 35.13
N THR A 40 31.50 -40.20 35.59
CA THR A 40 30.09 -39.86 35.37
C THR A 40 29.84 -38.36 35.46
N VAL A 41 28.64 -37.93 35.08
CA VAL A 41 28.19 -36.54 35.16
C VAL A 41 27.15 -36.41 36.28
N ALA A 42 27.41 -35.51 37.22
CA ALA A 42 26.44 -35.12 38.23
C ALA A 42 25.46 -34.11 37.65
N ARG A 43 24.17 -34.48 37.64
CA ARG A 43 23.06 -33.66 37.15
C ARG A 43 22.58 -32.68 38.24
N PRO A 44 21.83 -31.61 37.90
CA PRO A 44 21.25 -30.70 38.87
C PRO A 44 20.51 -31.41 40.00
N GLY A 45 20.70 -30.94 41.22
CA GLY A 45 20.08 -31.49 42.43
C GLY A 45 21.07 -32.17 43.38
N PHE A 46 20.51 -33.07 44.20
CA PHE A 46 21.26 -33.80 45.22
C PHE A 46 22.03 -34.96 44.59
N ASN A 47 23.35 -34.96 44.73
CA ASN A 47 24.19 -36.07 44.32
C ASN A 47 25.05 -36.53 45.51
N PHE A 48 25.24 -37.85 45.62
CA PHE A 48 26.05 -38.46 46.67
C PHE A 48 27.21 -39.22 46.04
N TYR A 49 28.43 -38.82 46.36
CA TYR A 49 29.65 -39.50 45.92
C TYR A 49 30.60 -39.63 47.10
N PRO A 50 31.14 -40.84 47.38
CA PRO A 50 32.09 -41.05 48.48
C PRO A 50 33.23 -40.04 48.44
N ALA A 51 33.37 -39.26 49.51
CA ALA A 51 34.47 -38.33 49.67
C ALA A 51 35.84 -39.05 49.59
N PHE A 52 36.89 -38.32 49.22
CA PHE A 52 38.27 -38.79 48.95
C PHE A 52 38.49 -39.52 47.62
N PHE A 53 37.62 -40.45 47.24
CA PHE A 53 37.78 -41.23 46.00
C PHE A 53 37.29 -40.48 44.77
N TYR A 54 36.20 -39.72 44.93
CA TYR A 54 35.57 -38.97 43.86
C TYR A 54 35.74 -37.46 44.06
N ARG A 55 36.10 -36.78 42.99
CA ARG A 55 36.27 -35.32 42.95
C ARG A 55 35.40 -34.72 41.85
N VAL A 56 34.89 -33.51 42.11
CA VAL A 56 34.29 -32.67 41.06
C VAL A 56 35.41 -32.13 40.19
N GLY A 57 35.42 -32.53 38.92
CA GLY A 57 36.36 -32.06 37.90
C GLY A 57 35.97 -30.68 37.37
N ARG A 58 35.27 -30.66 36.23
CA ARG A 58 34.82 -29.43 35.56
C ARG A 58 33.37 -29.13 35.90
N LYS A 59 33.09 -27.85 36.13
CA LYS A 59 31.74 -27.32 36.26
C LYS A 59 31.33 -26.71 34.93
N VAL A 60 30.42 -27.35 34.23
CA VAL A 60 30.01 -26.96 32.88
C VAL A 60 28.64 -26.30 32.95
N ASN A 61 28.53 -25.13 32.33
CA ASN A 61 27.26 -24.43 32.16
C ASN A 61 26.54 -25.01 30.93
N MET A 62 25.32 -25.48 31.12
CA MET A 62 24.47 -26.07 30.08
C MET A 62 23.51 -25.05 29.46
N MET A 63 23.47 -23.82 29.98
CA MET A 63 22.66 -22.74 29.42
C MET A 63 23.28 -22.22 28.12
N GLU A 64 22.46 -21.56 27.32
CA GLU A 64 22.96 -20.83 26.14
C GLU A 64 23.88 -19.70 26.58
N GLN A 65 25.02 -19.59 25.90
CA GLN A 65 26.09 -18.65 26.20
C GLN A 65 26.51 -17.93 24.92
N VAL A 66 27.02 -16.72 25.10
CA VAL A 66 27.49 -15.87 24.00
C VAL A 66 29.00 -15.66 24.11
N ILE A 67 29.68 -15.74 22.96
CA ILE A 67 31.09 -15.37 22.80
C ILE A 67 31.17 -14.24 21.77
N ASP A 68 31.81 -13.14 22.17
CA ASP A 68 32.16 -12.05 21.27
C ASP A 68 33.42 -12.42 20.47
N ILE A 69 33.34 -12.28 19.15
CA ILE A 69 34.47 -12.40 18.24
C ILE A 69 35.12 -11.01 18.15
N PRO A 70 36.41 -10.86 18.53
CA PRO A 70 37.09 -9.57 18.44
C PRO A 70 37.23 -9.16 16.96
N GLY A 71 37.17 -7.85 16.71
CA GLY A 71 37.30 -7.29 15.37
C GLY A 71 38.55 -7.81 14.64
N GLN A 72 38.34 -8.34 13.44
CA GLN A 72 39.39 -8.87 12.57
C GLN A 72 39.49 -8.02 11.31
N GLU A 73 40.71 -7.77 10.86
CA GLU A 73 40.98 -7.24 9.52
C GLU A 73 41.05 -8.41 8.53
N ILE A 74 40.22 -8.35 7.50
CA ILE A 74 40.09 -9.37 6.47
C ILE A 74 40.16 -8.69 5.11
N ILE A 75 40.87 -9.30 4.16
CA ILE A 75 40.88 -8.88 2.76
C ILE A 75 39.83 -9.72 2.03
N THR A 76 38.88 -9.06 1.39
CA THR A 76 37.84 -9.67 0.56
C THR A 76 38.43 -10.18 -0.77
N LYS A 77 37.63 -10.92 -1.53
CA LYS A 77 38.04 -11.49 -2.82
C LYS A 77 38.41 -10.42 -3.86
N ASP A 78 37.78 -9.25 -3.81
CA ASP A 78 38.06 -8.08 -4.65
C ASP A 78 39.15 -7.16 -4.07
N ASN A 79 39.95 -7.67 -3.11
CA ASN A 79 41.09 -6.98 -2.52
C ASN A 79 40.72 -5.69 -1.75
N ALA A 80 39.51 -5.63 -1.19
CA ALA A 80 39.13 -4.60 -0.23
C ALA A 80 39.48 -5.06 1.19
N MET A 81 40.10 -4.17 1.96
CA MET A 81 40.32 -4.41 3.39
C MET A 81 39.04 -4.09 4.15
N ILE A 82 38.57 -4.97 5.03
CA ILE A 82 37.40 -4.73 5.89
C ILE A 82 37.71 -5.13 7.32
N SER A 83 37.14 -4.41 8.29
CA SER A 83 37.11 -4.82 9.69
C SER A 83 35.76 -5.43 10.02
N THR A 84 35.74 -6.66 10.51
CA THR A 84 34.49 -7.37 10.87
C THR A 84 34.56 -7.94 12.27
N ASP A 85 33.47 -7.80 13.02
CA ASP A 85 33.24 -8.44 14.32
C ASP A 85 31.90 -9.19 14.34
N GLY A 86 31.69 -10.02 15.36
CA GLY A 86 30.50 -10.85 15.44
C GLY A 86 30.34 -11.53 16.78
N VAL A 87 29.27 -12.30 16.90
CA VAL A 87 28.91 -13.02 18.13
C VAL A 87 28.47 -14.45 17.79
N VAL A 88 28.83 -15.39 18.66
CA VAL A 88 28.43 -16.79 18.56
C VAL A 88 27.63 -17.17 19.77
N PHE A 89 26.44 -17.70 19.53
CA PHE A 89 25.58 -18.31 20.54
C PHE A 89 25.76 -19.81 20.48
N PHE A 90 26.11 -20.40 21.61
CA PHE A 90 26.34 -21.82 21.73
C PHE A 90 25.75 -22.37 23.02
N GLN A 91 25.42 -23.65 23.00
CA GLN A 91 24.95 -24.39 24.14
C GLN A 91 25.73 -25.70 24.25
N VAL A 92 26.17 -26.02 25.47
CA VAL A 92 26.74 -27.35 25.74
C VAL A 92 25.59 -28.36 25.84
N LEU A 93 25.65 -29.43 25.05
CA LEU A 93 24.70 -30.55 25.12
C LEU A 93 25.27 -31.73 25.92
N ASP A 94 26.59 -31.94 25.86
CA ASP A 94 27.30 -33.00 26.58
C ASP A 94 28.45 -32.41 27.40
N SER A 95 28.27 -32.36 28.71
CA SER A 95 29.26 -31.80 29.64
C SER A 95 30.53 -32.65 29.76
N ALA A 96 30.48 -33.95 29.49
CA ALA A 96 31.66 -34.80 29.51
C ALA A 96 32.54 -34.48 28.30
N LYS A 97 31.95 -34.44 27.11
CA LYS A 97 32.68 -34.08 25.88
C LYS A 97 33.26 -32.67 25.96
N ALA A 98 32.45 -31.70 26.38
CA ALA A 98 32.90 -30.31 26.49
C ALA A 98 34.02 -30.11 27.50
N ALA A 99 34.13 -30.98 28.52
CA ALA A 99 35.16 -30.90 29.55
C ALA A 99 36.49 -31.55 29.16
N TYR A 100 36.48 -32.58 28.31
CA TYR A 100 37.64 -33.44 28.08
C TYR A 100 38.05 -33.60 26.61
N GLU A 101 37.18 -33.35 25.63
CA GLU A 101 37.51 -33.48 24.20
C GLU A 101 38.22 -32.23 23.64
N VAL A 102 38.14 -31.09 24.34
CA VAL A 102 38.80 -29.86 23.95
C VAL A 102 39.40 -29.14 25.16
N SER A 103 40.65 -28.69 25.01
CA SER A 103 41.29 -27.84 26.01
C SER A 103 40.80 -26.40 25.85
N ASP A 104 40.18 -25.86 26.90
CA ASP A 104 39.59 -24.52 26.90
C ASP A 104 38.60 -24.30 25.74
N LEU A 105 37.38 -24.80 25.94
CA LEU A 105 36.30 -24.73 24.96
C LEU A 105 36.07 -23.31 24.41
N TYR A 106 36.17 -22.28 25.27
CA TYR A 106 35.91 -20.90 24.85
C TYR A 106 36.96 -20.41 23.87
N GLN A 107 38.25 -20.65 24.17
CA GLN A 107 39.33 -20.28 23.28
C GLN A 107 39.28 -21.06 21.97
N ALA A 108 38.98 -22.36 22.02
CA ALA A 108 38.85 -23.19 20.83
C ALA A 108 37.70 -22.72 19.92
N LEU A 109 36.52 -22.43 20.48
CA LEU A 109 35.38 -21.86 19.76
C LEU A 109 35.71 -20.50 19.13
N LEU A 110 36.39 -19.64 19.88
CA LEU A 110 36.81 -18.33 19.41
C LEU A 110 37.73 -18.46 18.19
N GLN A 111 38.80 -19.25 18.30
CA GLN A 111 39.78 -19.44 17.22
C GLN A 111 39.16 -20.11 15.99
N LEU A 112 38.34 -21.14 16.20
CA LEU A 112 37.63 -21.83 15.12
C LEU A 112 36.72 -20.85 14.38
N THR A 113 35.97 -20.04 15.11
CA THR A 113 35.04 -19.08 14.47
C THR A 113 35.80 -17.95 13.78
N THR A 114 36.84 -17.38 14.41
CA THR A 114 37.70 -16.37 13.79
C THR A 114 38.31 -16.86 12.48
N THR A 115 38.76 -18.11 12.44
CA THR A 115 39.35 -18.71 11.23
C THR A 115 38.31 -18.86 10.14
N ASN A 116 37.13 -19.41 10.46
CA ASN A 116 36.05 -19.58 9.49
C ASN A 116 35.46 -18.25 9.02
N LEU A 117 35.36 -17.25 9.89
CA LEU A 117 34.98 -15.89 9.53
C LEU A 117 35.92 -15.33 8.47
N ARG A 118 37.23 -15.47 8.67
CA ARG A 118 38.24 -15.06 7.68
C ARG A 118 38.08 -15.79 6.35
N THR A 119 37.85 -17.10 6.38
CA THR A 119 37.68 -17.90 5.15
C THR A 119 36.41 -17.52 4.38
N VAL A 120 35.27 -17.39 5.06
CA VAL A 120 34.00 -17.04 4.39
C VAL A 120 34.07 -15.63 3.81
N MET A 121 34.49 -14.64 4.62
CA MET A 121 34.57 -13.24 4.18
C MET A 121 35.64 -13.04 3.10
N GLY A 122 36.77 -13.73 3.18
CA GLY A 122 37.81 -13.67 2.14
C GLY A 122 37.41 -14.32 0.80
N SER A 123 36.36 -15.15 0.80
CA SER A 123 35.83 -15.78 -0.43
C SER A 123 34.76 -14.95 -1.15
N MET A 124 34.32 -13.86 -0.53
CA MET A 124 33.23 -13.00 -1.02
C MET A 124 33.76 -11.63 -1.45
N ASP A 125 33.09 -11.01 -2.41
CA ASP A 125 33.38 -9.63 -2.82
C ASP A 125 32.82 -8.63 -1.78
N LEU A 126 33.36 -7.41 -1.72
CA LEU A 126 32.94 -6.41 -0.73
C LEU A 126 31.42 -6.18 -0.71
N ASP A 127 30.81 -6.02 -1.88
CA ASP A 127 29.35 -5.80 -1.98
C ASP A 127 28.54 -6.99 -1.45
N GLU A 128 29.00 -8.22 -1.70
CA GLU A 128 28.35 -9.42 -1.17
C GLU A 128 28.48 -9.49 0.35
N THR A 129 29.63 -9.11 0.92
CA THR A 129 29.80 -9.07 2.38
C THR A 129 28.83 -8.10 3.04
N LEU A 130 28.53 -6.98 2.39
CA LEU A 130 27.62 -5.95 2.91
C LEU A 130 26.14 -6.30 2.71
N SER A 131 25.80 -6.96 1.60
CA SER A 131 24.41 -7.23 1.20
C SER A 131 23.88 -8.60 1.64
N LYS A 132 24.73 -9.63 1.74
CA LYS A 132 24.32 -11.03 1.95
C LYS A 132 24.60 -11.55 3.37
N ARG A 133 24.25 -10.77 4.39
CA ARG A 133 24.48 -11.13 5.81
C ARG A 133 23.88 -12.48 6.20
N ASP A 134 22.67 -12.77 5.74
CA ASP A 134 21.98 -14.04 6.06
C ASP A 134 22.73 -15.26 5.50
N GLU A 135 23.27 -15.13 4.29
CA GLU A 135 24.07 -16.20 3.67
C GLU A 135 25.36 -16.46 4.44
N ILE A 136 26.03 -15.40 4.90
CA ILE A 136 27.25 -15.52 5.70
C ILE A 136 26.95 -16.18 7.04
N ASN A 137 25.90 -15.73 7.74
CA ASN A 137 25.47 -16.30 9.02
C ASN A 137 25.14 -17.79 8.88
N ALA A 138 24.44 -18.19 7.82
CA ALA A 138 24.09 -19.59 7.55
C ALA A 138 25.33 -20.45 7.24
N ARG A 139 26.26 -19.95 6.41
CA ARG A 139 27.52 -20.65 6.11
C ARG A 139 28.38 -20.83 7.36
N LEU A 140 28.55 -19.77 8.16
CA LEU A 140 29.31 -19.83 9.41
C LEU A 140 28.67 -20.79 10.41
N LEU A 141 27.35 -20.73 10.59
CA LEU A 141 26.63 -21.65 11.46
C LEU A 141 26.89 -23.10 11.05
N ASN A 142 26.72 -23.44 9.78
CA ASN A 142 26.90 -24.81 9.30
C ASN A 142 28.33 -25.33 9.53
N VAL A 143 29.34 -24.52 9.21
CA VAL A 143 30.75 -24.95 9.33
C VAL A 143 31.18 -25.06 10.79
N VAL A 144 30.82 -24.09 11.62
CA VAL A 144 31.21 -24.08 13.05
C VAL A 144 30.43 -25.14 13.83
N ASP A 145 29.13 -25.34 13.56
CA ASP A 145 28.32 -26.38 14.23
C ASP A 145 28.84 -27.80 13.93
N HIS A 146 29.15 -28.07 12.66
CA HIS A 146 29.71 -29.37 12.27
C HIS A 146 31.06 -29.63 12.95
N ALA A 147 31.94 -28.63 13.02
CA ALA A 147 33.25 -28.75 13.64
C ALA A 147 33.20 -28.85 15.18
N THR A 148 32.14 -28.35 15.83
CA THR A 148 32.00 -28.31 17.30
C THR A 148 31.19 -29.49 17.87
N THR A 149 30.51 -30.26 17.01
CA THR A 149 29.76 -31.46 17.39
C THR A 149 30.60 -32.49 18.19
N PRO A 150 31.87 -32.78 17.84
CA PRO A 150 32.71 -33.69 18.63
C PRO A 150 32.96 -33.21 20.06
N TRP A 151 32.95 -31.89 20.29
CA TRP A 151 33.13 -31.29 21.62
C TRP A 151 31.85 -31.31 22.46
N GLY A 152 30.74 -31.86 21.95
CA GLY A 152 29.47 -31.87 22.66
C GLY A 152 28.80 -30.50 22.76
N VAL A 153 29.14 -29.60 21.84
CA VAL A 153 28.60 -28.24 21.76
C VAL A 153 27.73 -28.11 20.53
N LYS A 154 26.60 -27.43 20.69
CA LYS A 154 25.71 -27.02 19.62
C LYS A 154 25.83 -25.52 19.42
N ILE A 155 26.01 -25.09 18.18
CA ILE A 155 25.93 -23.67 17.83
C ILE A 155 24.47 -23.37 17.52
N THR A 156 23.87 -22.43 18.27
CA THR A 156 22.48 -22.01 18.06
C THR A 156 22.41 -20.94 16.99
N ARG A 157 23.34 -19.98 17.01
CA ARG A 157 23.34 -18.83 16.09
C ARG A 157 24.74 -18.22 15.95
N VAL A 158 25.04 -17.75 14.75
CA VAL A 158 26.19 -16.87 14.48
C VAL A 158 25.64 -15.60 13.86
N GLU A 159 26.03 -14.45 14.41
CA GLU A 159 25.66 -13.15 13.86
C GLU A 159 26.90 -12.29 13.65
N ILE A 160 27.03 -11.76 12.44
CA ILE A 160 27.94 -10.64 12.19
C ILE A 160 27.34 -9.38 12.80
N LYS A 161 28.15 -8.65 13.56
CA LYS A 161 27.74 -7.41 14.21
C LYS A 161 27.95 -6.24 13.24
N ASP A 162 29.20 -5.86 13.01
CA ASP A 162 29.56 -4.78 12.09
C ASP A 162 30.56 -5.23 11.02
N ILE A 163 30.39 -4.67 9.82
CA ILE A 163 31.36 -4.74 8.72
C ILE A 163 31.73 -3.30 8.39
N ARG A 164 32.99 -2.95 8.61
CA ARG A 164 33.52 -1.59 8.45
C ARG A 164 34.59 -1.59 7.36
N PRO A 165 34.25 -1.17 6.13
CA PRO A 165 35.24 -0.87 5.09
C PRO A 165 35.98 0.44 5.42
N PRO A 166 37.17 0.68 4.82
CA PRO A 166 37.89 1.92 4.99
C PRO A 166 37.14 3.08 4.32
N ALA A 167 37.33 4.28 4.87
CA ALA A 167 36.53 5.45 4.52
C ALA A 167 36.67 5.87 3.05
N ASP A 168 37.82 5.63 2.43
CA ASP A 168 38.09 5.89 1.02
C ASP A 168 37.17 5.06 0.10
N ILE A 169 37.01 3.76 0.38
CA ILE A 169 36.12 2.88 -0.37
C ILE A 169 34.65 3.27 -0.17
N VAL A 170 34.23 3.52 1.08
CA VAL A 170 32.86 3.96 1.37
C VAL A 170 32.52 5.26 0.63
N ASN A 171 33.45 6.22 0.59
CA ASN A 171 33.28 7.47 -0.13
C ASN A 171 33.23 7.26 -1.66
N ALA A 172 34.08 6.38 -2.21
CA ALA A 172 34.07 6.05 -3.63
C ALA A 172 32.76 5.36 -4.05
N MET A 173 32.34 4.33 -3.31
CA MET A 173 31.06 3.64 -3.52
C MET A 173 29.87 4.59 -3.36
N GLY A 174 29.89 5.47 -2.36
CA GLY A 174 28.86 6.49 -2.16
C GLY A 174 28.71 7.43 -3.36
N ARG A 175 29.83 7.88 -3.94
CA ARG A 175 29.82 8.68 -5.18
C ARG A 175 29.31 7.89 -6.38
N GLN A 176 29.74 6.64 -6.54
CA GLN A 176 29.30 5.77 -7.64
C GLN A 176 27.81 5.46 -7.56
N MET A 177 27.31 5.04 -6.39
CA MET A 177 25.89 4.75 -6.18
C MET A 177 25.02 5.98 -6.38
N LYS A 178 25.47 7.16 -5.94
CA LYS A 178 24.75 8.41 -6.18
C LYS A 178 24.65 8.70 -7.68
N ALA A 179 25.76 8.63 -8.42
CA ALA A 179 25.76 8.85 -9.86
C ALA A 179 24.89 7.84 -10.62
N GLU A 180 24.91 6.56 -10.23
CA GLU A 180 24.08 5.52 -10.84
C GLU A 180 22.58 5.70 -10.53
N ARG A 181 22.24 6.08 -9.29
CA ARG A 181 20.86 6.42 -8.91
C ARG A 181 20.36 7.65 -9.66
N GLU A 182 21.17 8.69 -9.78
CA GLU A 182 20.83 9.90 -10.56
C GLU A 182 20.63 9.57 -12.04
N LYS A 183 21.52 8.76 -12.64
CA LYS A 183 21.35 8.28 -14.02
C LYS A 183 20.04 7.51 -14.18
N ARG A 184 19.73 6.59 -13.26
CA ARG A 184 18.52 5.77 -13.31
C ARG A 184 17.25 6.60 -13.13
N ALA A 185 17.27 7.58 -12.23
CA ALA A 185 16.18 8.54 -12.05
C ALA A 185 15.93 9.35 -13.33
N ASN A 186 16.99 9.89 -13.94
CA ASN A 186 16.87 10.66 -15.19
C ASN A 186 16.31 9.83 -16.35
N ILE A 187 16.71 8.55 -16.46
CA ILE A 187 16.15 7.63 -17.47
C ILE A 187 14.66 7.40 -17.20
N LEU A 188 14.30 7.09 -15.96
CA LEU A 188 12.91 6.84 -15.58
C LEU A 188 12.01 8.06 -15.80
N ASP A 189 12.50 9.27 -15.49
CA ASP A 189 11.80 10.53 -15.71
C ASP A 189 11.61 10.82 -17.21
N ALA A 190 12.64 10.56 -18.02
CA ALA A 190 12.55 10.69 -19.48
C ALA A 190 11.56 9.68 -20.09
N GLU A 191 11.59 8.42 -19.62
CA GLU A 191 10.65 7.37 -20.03
C GLU A 191 9.22 7.71 -19.61
N GLY A 192 9.03 8.19 -18.38
CA GLY A 192 7.74 8.64 -17.85
C GLY A 192 7.17 9.83 -18.63
N SER A 193 8.02 10.82 -18.95
CA SER A 193 7.63 11.98 -19.77
C SER A 193 7.20 11.56 -21.17
N ARG A 194 7.99 10.69 -21.82
CA ARG A 194 7.65 10.14 -23.14
C ARG A 194 6.34 9.35 -23.11
N ALA A 195 6.16 8.47 -22.12
CA ALA A 195 4.94 7.69 -21.98
C ALA A 195 3.71 8.59 -21.74
N SER A 196 3.85 9.63 -20.92
CA SER A 196 2.79 10.62 -20.67
C SER A 196 2.40 11.37 -21.95
N GLU A 197 3.38 11.81 -22.75
CA GLU A 197 3.13 12.49 -24.02
C GLU A 197 2.41 11.59 -25.04
N ILE A 198 2.81 10.32 -25.14
CA ILE A 198 2.14 9.33 -26.01
C ILE A 198 0.68 9.14 -25.57
N LEU A 199 0.45 8.87 -24.28
CA LEU A 199 -0.90 8.70 -23.73
C LEU A 199 -1.78 9.93 -23.97
N ARG A 200 -1.21 11.14 -23.83
CA ARG A 200 -1.93 12.38 -24.11
C ARG A 200 -2.28 12.53 -25.60
N ALA A 201 -1.34 12.21 -26.49
CA ALA A 201 -1.57 12.27 -27.93
C ALA A 201 -2.62 11.24 -28.39
N GLU A 202 -2.58 10.01 -27.85
CA GLU A 202 -3.58 8.98 -28.10
C GLU A 202 -4.96 9.39 -27.57
N GLY A 203 -5.03 9.91 -26.35
CA GLY A 203 -6.27 10.46 -25.80
C GLY A 203 -6.86 11.58 -26.65
N GLN A 204 -6.03 12.50 -27.15
CA GLN A 204 -6.48 13.56 -28.06
C GLN A 204 -6.95 13.02 -29.42
N LYS A 205 -6.24 12.04 -29.99
CA LYS A 205 -6.64 11.38 -31.23
C LYS A 205 -8.01 10.71 -31.05
N GLN A 206 -8.18 9.95 -29.97
CA GLN A 206 -9.42 9.24 -29.68
C GLN A 206 -10.57 10.21 -29.43
N ALA A 207 -10.34 11.30 -28.69
CA ALA A 207 -11.34 12.35 -28.48
C ALA A 207 -11.80 12.99 -29.80
N ARG A 208 -10.89 13.30 -30.72
CA ARG A 208 -11.24 13.87 -32.05
C ARG A 208 -12.02 12.89 -32.92
N ILE A 209 -11.70 11.60 -32.86
CA ILE A 209 -12.43 10.55 -33.58
C ILE A 209 -13.86 10.48 -33.04
N LEU A 210 -14.02 10.34 -31.72
CA LEU A 210 -15.33 10.27 -31.07
C LEU A 210 -16.17 11.53 -31.32
N GLU A 211 -15.55 12.71 -31.32
CA GLU A 211 -16.24 13.97 -31.67
C GLU A 211 -16.71 13.97 -33.13
N SER A 212 -15.87 13.53 -34.06
CA SER A 212 -16.20 13.48 -35.49
C SER A 212 -17.30 12.46 -35.78
N GLU A 213 -17.25 11.29 -35.13
CA GLU A 213 -18.30 10.26 -35.19
C GLU A 213 -19.61 10.78 -34.59
N GLY A 214 -19.55 11.45 -33.44
CA GLY A 214 -20.71 12.09 -32.79
C GLY A 214 -21.35 13.16 -33.68
N ARG A 215 -20.56 14.01 -34.34
CA ARG A 215 -21.06 15.01 -35.30
C ARG A 215 -21.72 14.37 -36.51
N LYS A 216 -21.11 13.31 -37.07
CA LYS A 216 -21.67 12.56 -38.20
C LYS A 216 -23.00 11.92 -37.83
N GLU A 217 -23.07 11.24 -36.69
CA GLU A 217 -24.29 10.60 -36.18
C GLU A 217 -25.38 11.64 -35.93
N SER A 218 -25.06 12.77 -35.27
CA SER A 218 -26.00 13.87 -35.05
C SER A 218 -26.55 14.42 -36.37
N ALA A 219 -25.68 14.70 -37.35
CA ALA A 219 -26.09 15.23 -38.65
C ALA A 219 -26.96 14.23 -39.42
N PHE A 220 -26.67 12.93 -39.32
CA PHE A 220 -27.48 11.88 -39.92
C PHE A 220 -28.87 11.82 -39.30
N ARG A 221 -28.97 11.84 -37.95
CA ARG A 221 -30.26 11.84 -37.26
C ARG A 221 -31.08 13.10 -37.53
N ASP A 222 -30.43 14.26 -37.64
CA ASP A 222 -31.10 15.50 -38.01
C ASP A 222 -31.65 15.45 -39.45
N ALA A 223 -30.88 14.86 -40.39
CA ALA A 223 -31.33 14.66 -41.76
C ALA A 223 -32.51 13.68 -41.85
N GLU A 224 -32.42 12.56 -41.14
CA GLU A 224 -33.51 11.56 -41.07
C GLU A 224 -34.76 12.14 -40.41
N ALA A 225 -34.61 12.96 -39.37
CA ALA A 225 -35.72 13.67 -38.73
C ALA A 225 -36.39 14.64 -39.72
N ARG A 226 -35.63 15.38 -40.53
CA ARG A 226 -36.17 16.26 -41.58
C ARG A 226 -36.88 15.47 -42.69
N GLU A 227 -36.31 14.35 -43.12
CA GLU A 227 -36.93 13.49 -44.13
C GLU A 227 -38.27 12.93 -43.63
N ARG A 228 -38.31 12.38 -42.40
CA ARG A 228 -39.55 11.89 -41.78
C ARG A 228 -40.58 13.01 -41.62
N ALA A 229 -40.15 14.21 -41.21
CA ALA A 229 -41.04 15.37 -41.11
C ALA A 229 -41.60 15.77 -42.48
N ALA A 230 -40.77 15.81 -43.53
CA ALA A 230 -41.20 16.11 -44.89
C ALA A 230 -42.15 15.04 -45.47
N VAL A 231 -41.90 13.76 -45.21
CA VAL A 231 -42.81 12.66 -45.59
C VAL A 231 -44.14 12.76 -44.85
N ALA A 232 -44.12 13.07 -43.55
CA ALA A 232 -45.33 13.28 -42.75
C ALA A 232 -46.12 14.52 -43.22
N GLU A 233 -45.44 15.59 -43.60
CA GLU A 233 -46.07 16.79 -44.16
C GLU A 233 -46.65 16.51 -45.56
N ALA A 234 -45.92 15.77 -46.40
CA ALA A 234 -46.42 15.35 -47.71
C ALA A 234 -47.62 14.40 -47.60
N SER A 235 -47.62 13.45 -46.65
CA SER A 235 -48.75 12.55 -46.42
C SER A 235 -49.96 13.29 -45.84
N ALA A 236 -49.74 14.20 -44.89
CA ALA A 236 -50.78 15.08 -44.38
C ALA A 236 -51.36 15.96 -45.50
N THR A 237 -50.51 16.51 -46.37
CA THR A 237 -50.95 17.29 -47.54
C THR A 237 -51.78 16.43 -48.49
N ARG A 238 -51.37 15.19 -48.80
CA ARG A 238 -52.16 14.28 -49.64
C ARG A 238 -53.50 13.90 -49.00
N ALA A 239 -53.52 13.62 -47.70
CA ALA A 239 -54.76 13.30 -46.98
C ALA A 239 -55.73 14.50 -47.01
N VAL A 240 -55.22 15.71 -46.84
CA VAL A 240 -56.01 16.95 -46.99
C VAL A 240 -56.46 17.14 -48.44
N SER A 241 -55.60 16.93 -49.44
CA SER A 241 -55.98 17.00 -50.85
C SER A 241 -57.08 16.00 -51.23
N GLN A 242 -57.01 14.75 -50.76
CA GLN A 242 -58.06 13.75 -50.97
C GLN A 242 -59.38 14.16 -50.29
N ALA A 243 -59.33 14.65 -49.05
CA ALA A 243 -60.52 15.17 -48.37
C ALA A 243 -61.14 16.39 -49.08
N ILE A 244 -60.32 17.20 -49.74
CA ILE A 244 -60.75 18.32 -50.58
C ILE A 244 -61.42 17.84 -51.88
N GLU A 245 -60.87 16.81 -52.53
CA GLU A 245 -61.45 16.20 -53.73
C GLU A 245 -62.83 15.55 -53.46
N GLU A 246 -62.99 14.92 -52.29
CA GLU A 246 -64.26 14.31 -51.86
C GLU A 246 -65.29 15.34 -51.35
N GLY A 247 -64.84 16.46 -50.77
CA GLY A 247 -65.69 17.47 -50.11
C GLY A 247 -66.15 18.64 -50.98
N GLY A 248 -65.72 18.74 -52.24
CA GLY A 248 -66.10 19.81 -53.16
C GLY A 248 -65.61 21.22 -52.76
N ALA A 249 -65.77 22.19 -53.66
CA ALA A 249 -65.18 23.53 -53.59
C ALA A 249 -65.46 24.33 -52.28
N GLN A 250 -66.50 23.97 -51.51
CA GLN A 250 -66.76 24.55 -50.19
C GLN A 250 -65.69 24.19 -49.13
N ALA A 251 -65.12 22.99 -49.17
CA ALA A 251 -64.11 22.55 -48.20
C ALA A 251 -62.78 23.33 -48.32
N ILE A 252 -62.43 23.72 -49.54
CA ILE A 252 -61.24 24.55 -49.84
C ILE A 252 -61.36 25.92 -49.17
N ASN A 253 -62.52 26.58 -49.29
CA ASN A 253 -62.73 27.91 -48.73
C ASN A 253 -62.68 27.90 -47.19
N TYR A 254 -63.21 26.85 -46.55
CA TYR A 254 -63.10 26.66 -45.10
C TYR A 254 -61.64 26.44 -44.65
N PHE A 255 -60.88 25.63 -45.39
CA PHE A 255 -59.48 25.36 -45.06
C PHE A 255 -58.57 26.60 -45.24
N ILE A 256 -58.81 27.39 -46.29
CA ILE A 256 -58.13 28.68 -46.50
C ILE A 256 -58.46 29.64 -45.35
N ALA A 257 -59.72 29.74 -44.94
CA ALA A 257 -60.13 30.56 -43.81
C ALA A 257 -59.46 30.10 -42.50
N GLN A 258 -59.39 28.79 -42.25
CA GLN A 258 -58.72 28.24 -41.07
C GLN A 258 -57.21 28.54 -41.09
N LYS A 259 -56.51 28.34 -42.21
CA LYS A 259 -55.08 28.70 -42.34
C LYS A 259 -54.82 30.20 -42.25
N TYR A 260 -55.75 31.02 -42.73
CA TYR A 260 -55.69 32.47 -42.59
C TYR A 260 -55.81 32.91 -41.12
N VAL A 261 -56.75 32.32 -40.36
CA VAL A 261 -56.90 32.56 -38.91
C VAL A 261 -55.67 32.05 -38.13
N GLU A 262 -55.16 30.87 -38.47
CA GLU A 262 -53.95 30.29 -37.86
C GLU A 262 -52.71 31.17 -38.13
N ALA A 263 -52.59 31.71 -39.35
CA ALA A 263 -51.54 32.66 -39.72
C ALA A 263 -51.67 33.96 -38.92
N ILE A 264 -52.87 34.54 -38.79
CA ILE A 264 -53.11 35.72 -37.94
C ILE A 264 -52.72 35.42 -36.48
N GLY A 265 -53.04 34.24 -35.95
CA GLY A 265 -52.67 33.83 -34.59
C GLY A 265 -51.15 33.73 -34.37
N LYS A 266 -50.41 33.19 -35.35
CA LYS A 266 -48.93 33.14 -35.32
C LYS A 266 -48.30 34.52 -35.47
N PHE A 267 -48.91 35.43 -36.24
CA PHE A 267 -48.51 36.84 -36.32
C PHE A 267 -48.76 37.60 -35.01
N ALA A 268 -49.85 37.29 -34.29
CA ALA A 268 -50.19 37.90 -33.00
C ALA A 268 -49.26 37.48 -31.84
N THR A 269 -48.59 36.33 -31.96
CA THR A 269 -47.72 35.75 -30.91
C THR A 269 -46.22 35.90 -31.20
N SER A 270 -45.84 36.54 -32.32
CA SER A 270 -44.45 36.77 -32.69
C SER A 270 -43.81 37.94 -31.91
N PRO A 271 -42.59 37.79 -31.34
CA PRO A 271 -41.96 38.82 -30.50
C PRO A 271 -41.60 40.14 -31.21
N ASN A 272 -41.65 40.20 -32.55
CA ASN A 272 -41.17 41.34 -33.38
C ASN A 272 -42.26 42.03 -34.22
N ALA A 273 -43.55 41.90 -33.89
CA ALA A 273 -44.63 42.54 -34.66
C ALA A 273 -44.86 44.01 -34.24
N LYS A 274 -44.15 44.98 -34.85
CA LYS A 274 -44.38 46.43 -34.64
C LYS A 274 -45.29 47.12 -35.68
N THR A 275 -45.62 46.47 -36.79
CA THR A 275 -46.51 47.04 -37.81
C THR A 275 -47.49 45.97 -38.28
N ILE A 276 -48.78 46.13 -37.94
CA ILE A 276 -49.86 45.18 -38.25
C ILE A 276 -50.72 45.81 -39.36
N LEU A 277 -50.75 45.19 -40.54
CA LEU A 277 -51.70 45.52 -41.60
C LEU A 277 -52.81 44.47 -41.59
N PHE A 278 -53.95 44.80 -40.98
CA PHE A 278 -55.16 44.01 -41.09
C PHE A 278 -55.82 44.31 -42.44
N PRO A 279 -55.94 43.35 -43.37
CA PRO A 279 -56.88 43.50 -44.47
C PRO A 279 -58.26 43.15 -43.93
N VAL A 280 -59.20 44.08 -44.02
CA VAL A 280 -60.45 43.97 -44.80
C VAL A 280 -61.45 45.02 -44.32
N GLU A 281 -62.53 45.14 -45.08
CA GLU A 281 -63.93 45.47 -44.76
C GLU A 281 -64.45 45.07 -43.34
N ALA A 282 -63.64 45.16 -42.29
CA ALA A 282 -63.98 45.05 -40.88
C ALA A 282 -64.80 46.25 -40.35
N THR A 283 -65.10 47.23 -41.20
CA THR A 283 -65.93 48.40 -40.86
C THR A 283 -67.41 48.07 -40.66
N GLN A 284 -67.94 46.97 -41.19
CA GLN A 284 -69.37 46.65 -41.04
C GLN A 284 -69.73 45.90 -39.74
N LEU A 285 -68.77 45.24 -39.08
CA LEU A 285 -68.98 44.60 -37.77
C LEU A 285 -68.68 45.53 -36.57
N MET A 286 -67.97 46.64 -36.79
CA MET A 286 -67.74 47.65 -35.73
C MET A 286 -68.92 48.63 -35.56
N GLY A 287 -69.81 48.76 -36.55
CA GLY A 287 -70.97 49.67 -36.49
C GLY A 287 -72.09 49.23 -35.53
N THR A 288 -72.19 47.95 -35.20
CA THR A 288 -73.22 47.41 -34.28
C THR A 288 -72.78 47.39 -32.82
N LEU A 289 -71.48 47.46 -32.55
CA LEU A 289 -70.94 47.50 -31.18
C LEU A 289 -70.76 48.93 -30.65
N GLY A 290 -70.63 49.93 -31.53
CA GLY A 290 -70.56 51.35 -31.17
C GLY A 290 -71.86 51.93 -30.60
N GLY A 291 -73.02 51.48 -31.09
CA GLY A 291 -74.34 51.96 -30.62
C GLY A 291 -74.74 51.45 -29.23
N ILE A 292 -74.18 50.31 -28.79
CA ILE A 292 -74.45 49.75 -27.45
C ILE A 292 -73.49 50.36 -26.40
N GLY A 293 -72.29 50.79 -26.83
CA GLY A 293 -71.32 51.48 -25.98
C GLY A 293 -71.72 52.90 -25.58
N GLU A 294 -72.55 53.59 -26.39
CA GLU A 294 -73.06 54.93 -26.08
C GLU A 294 -74.21 54.88 -25.04
N LEU A 295 -75.06 53.84 -25.10
CA LEU A 295 -76.06 53.53 -24.07
C LEU A 295 -75.43 53.06 -22.74
N ALA A 296 -74.28 52.38 -22.79
CA ALA A 296 -73.54 51.96 -21.59
C ALA A 296 -72.74 53.10 -20.94
N LYS A 297 -72.26 54.09 -21.71
CA LYS A 297 -71.51 55.25 -21.20
C LYS A 297 -72.38 56.26 -20.47
N ASP A 298 -73.66 56.37 -20.81
CA ASP A 298 -74.63 57.18 -20.05
C ASP A 298 -75.06 56.50 -18.73
N ALA A 299 -74.93 55.18 -18.61
CA ALA A 299 -75.22 54.43 -17.38
C ALA A 299 -74.04 54.34 -16.38
N LEU A 300 -72.81 54.60 -16.83
CA LEU A 300 -71.57 54.46 -16.01
C LEU A 300 -70.93 55.80 -15.59
N ARG A 301 -71.55 56.94 -15.92
CA ARG A 301 -71.18 58.26 -15.38
C ARG A 301 -71.37 58.40 -13.86
N ASP A 302 -72.04 57.44 -13.21
CA ASP A 302 -72.39 57.46 -11.78
C ASP A 302 -71.48 56.64 -10.84
N ALA A 303 -70.33 56.11 -11.28
CA ALA A 303 -69.44 55.34 -10.40
C ALA A 303 -67.98 55.80 -10.46
N THR A 304 -67.73 57.03 -10.00
CA THR A 304 -66.42 57.52 -9.57
C THR A 304 -65.94 56.80 -8.30
N ALA A 305 -64.71 56.25 -8.28
CA ALA A 305 -63.72 56.43 -7.18
C ALA A 305 -62.45 55.56 -7.33
N SER A 306 -61.29 56.24 -7.28
CA SER A 306 -59.95 55.85 -6.79
C SER A 306 -59.14 54.65 -7.35
N PRO A 307 -57.87 54.88 -7.76
CA PRO A 307 -56.82 53.85 -7.93
C PRO A 307 -55.80 53.88 -6.75
N PRO A 308 -54.73 53.05 -6.67
CA PRO A 308 -54.44 51.68 -7.16
C PRO A 308 -53.77 50.77 -6.09
N ALA A 309 -53.38 49.52 -6.42
CA ALA A 309 -52.21 48.86 -5.79
C ALA A 309 -51.54 47.86 -6.76
N LYS A 310 -50.23 48.01 -6.96
CA LYS A 310 -49.37 47.15 -7.80
C LYS A 310 -48.74 45.98 -6.98
N PRO A 311 -48.21 44.94 -7.65
CA PRO A 311 -48.22 43.55 -7.18
C PRO A 311 -46.93 43.09 -6.50
N GLU A 312 -47.00 42.02 -5.68
CA GLU A 312 -45.83 41.32 -5.14
C GLU A 312 -45.34 40.18 -6.06
N PRO A 313 -44.00 39.97 -6.17
CA PRO A 313 -43.43 38.88 -6.95
C PRO A 313 -43.27 37.59 -6.12
N ARG A 314 -43.69 36.45 -6.67
CA ARG A 314 -43.47 35.12 -6.09
C ARG A 314 -42.00 34.69 -6.21
N LYS A 315 -41.38 34.31 -5.08
CA LYS A 315 -40.06 33.66 -4.98
C LYS A 315 -40.10 32.21 -5.50
N GLY A 316 -39.07 31.81 -6.26
CA GLY A 316 -38.82 30.43 -6.70
C GLY A 316 -38.11 29.56 -5.65
N PRO A 317 -38.01 28.23 -5.85
CA PRO A 317 -37.91 27.26 -4.76
C PRO A 317 -36.49 26.97 -4.21
N PHE A 318 -35.47 27.78 -4.51
CA PHE A 318 -34.08 27.44 -4.16
C PHE A 318 -33.28 28.59 -3.53
N GLU A 319 -33.84 29.28 -2.54
CA GLU A 319 -33.05 30.12 -1.64
C GLU A 319 -33.21 29.63 -0.19
N LEU A 320 -32.19 28.93 0.31
CA LEU A 320 -32.08 28.58 1.72
C LEU A 320 -31.47 29.75 2.53
N PRO A 321 -31.90 29.95 3.79
CA PRO A 321 -31.63 31.16 4.54
C PRO A 321 -30.20 31.17 5.12
N LYS A 322 -29.55 32.33 5.03
CA LYS A 322 -28.29 32.61 5.71
C LYS A 322 -28.54 32.91 7.19
N SER A 323 -27.80 32.22 8.05
CA SER A 323 -27.34 32.73 9.34
C SER A 323 -25.82 32.80 9.29
#